data_AF-A0A8T5II73-F1
#
_entry.id   AF-A0A8T5II73-F1
#
_cell.length_a   1.000
_cell.length_b   1.000
_cell.length_c   1.000
_cell.angle_alpha   90.00
_cell.angle_beta   90.00
_cell.angle_gamma   90.00
#
_symmetry.space_group_name_H-M   'P 1'
#
loop_
_entity.id
_entity.type
_entity.pdbx_description
1 polymer ?
#
loop_
_entity_poly.entity_id
_entity_poly.type
_entity_poly.pdbx_seq_one_letter_code
_entity_poly.pdbx_strand_id
1 'polypeptide(L)'
;SSDRESLVSCWDLDPGIDKDGIGGADDDCDIIGVELEWSWQDEGVHSVVLHVMDNDGARSKQIINITVLNQAPRIRVSIPEQILTSQLIELDASATSDSQNDLPGLVFMWDLDADFDSNGDGDAGNDVDEMGMKINKRWRTAGEYQIVLRVADEDKKNPAIKEMTIFVADDDGGLLDTVSSQVVGPDASILVQILAAIVGLLIIAFTVSRFRPKQDIQQWVDDDQVAISGGMDSNLLSGNPRHSPPEYTFEQSSAAPVAIESAPVLQSQPEQPAEGSMISLLDDLDI
;
A
#
# COMPACT_ATOMS: atom_id res chain seq x y z
N SER A 1 -74.00 -9.47 12.82
CA SER A 1 -73.13 -8.72 13.76
C SER A 1 -73.02 -9.49 15.07
N SER A 2 -72.72 -10.77 14.96
CA SER A 2 -72.43 -11.69 16.07
C SER A 2 -71.10 -12.45 15.84
N ASP A 3 -70.39 -12.08 14.78
CA ASP A 3 -69.53 -13.00 14.02
C ASP A 3 -68.04 -12.60 14.19
N ARG A 4 -67.81 -11.44 14.82
CA ARG A 4 -66.48 -10.84 15.08
C ARG A 4 -65.64 -11.63 16.07
N GLU A 5 -66.27 -12.43 16.93
CA GLU A 5 -65.58 -13.31 17.91
C GLU A 5 -65.27 -14.70 17.33
N SER A 6 -65.76 -15.00 16.12
CA SER A 6 -65.50 -16.27 15.41
C SER A 6 -64.65 -16.10 14.14
N LEU A 7 -64.08 -14.91 13.89
CA LEU A 7 -63.20 -14.69 12.75
C LEU A 7 -61.86 -15.38 12.97
N VAL A 8 -61.48 -16.22 12.00
CA VAL A 8 -60.14 -16.80 11.91
C VAL A 8 -59.34 -15.98 10.91
N SER A 9 -58.21 -15.43 11.37
CA SER A 9 -57.24 -14.74 10.51
C SER A 9 -56.09 -15.68 10.17
N CYS A 10 -55.75 -15.72 8.89
CA CYS A 10 -54.81 -16.66 8.29
C CYS A 10 -53.92 -15.90 7.31
N TRP A 11 -52.61 -16.05 7.45
CA TRP A 11 -51.61 -15.40 6.62
C TRP A 11 -50.96 -16.44 5.71
N ASP A 12 -50.90 -16.13 4.43
CA ASP A 12 -50.08 -16.77 3.41
C ASP A 12 -48.91 -15.83 3.10
N LEU A 13 -47.68 -16.34 3.25
CA LEU A 13 -46.45 -15.57 3.10
C LEU A 13 -45.80 -15.71 1.71
N ASP A 14 -46.30 -16.61 0.87
CA ASP A 14 -45.79 -16.84 -0.48
C ASP A 14 -46.94 -17.25 -1.44
N PRO A 15 -47.76 -16.28 -1.91
CA PRO A 15 -48.90 -16.52 -2.79
C PRO A 15 -48.53 -17.02 -4.19
N GLY A 16 -47.25 -17.31 -4.44
CA GLY A 16 -46.76 -17.97 -5.64
C GLY A 16 -46.70 -19.50 -5.53
N ILE A 17 -46.81 -20.07 -4.33
CA ILE A 17 -46.63 -21.51 -4.07
C ILE A 17 -47.88 -22.11 -3.43
N ASP A 18 -48.60 -22.92 -4.22
CA ASP A 18 -49.65 -23.84 -3.76
C ASP A 18 -49.01 -24.99 -2.95
N LYS A 19 -49.09 -24.91 -1.62
CA LYS A 19 -48.42 -25.81 -0.67
C LYS A 19 -49.22 -27.05 -0.36
N ASP A 20 -50.55 -26.95 -0.26
CA ASP A 20 -51.42 -28.09 0.07
C ASP A 20 -52.01 -28.80 -1.18
N GLY A 21 -52.00 -28.14 -2.35
CA GLY A 21 -52.51 -28.66 -3.62
C GLY A 21 -54.03 -28.52 -3.78
N ILE A 22 -54.69 -27.70 -2.97
CA ILE A 22 -56.15 -27.59 -2.85
C ILE A 22 -56.63 -26.14 -3.02
N GLY A 23 -56.85 -25.73 -4.26
CA GLY A 23 -57.41 -24.43 -4.58
C GLY A 23 -56.51 -23.69 -5.56
N GLY A 24 -55.81 -22.67 -5.07
CA GLY A 24 -54.73 -22.02 -5.77
C GLY A 24 -53.70 -21.46 -4.78
N ALA A 25 -52.54 -21.07 -5.31
CA ALA A 25 -51.42 -20.59 -4.49
C ALA A 25 -51.71 -19.39 -3.58
N ASP A 26 -52.84 -18.69 -3.76
CA ASP A 26 -53.25 -17.53 -2.95
C ASP A 26 -54.44 -17.79 -2.01
N ASP A 27 -54.70 -19.06 -1.67
CA ASP A 27 -55.63 -19.44 -0.60
C ASP A 27 -55.08 -20.45 0.44
N ASP A 28 -53.76 -20.63 0.45
CA ASP A 28 -53.00 -21.37 1.47
C ASP A 28 -53.06 -20.73 2.87
N CYS A 29 -52.57 -21.46 3.88
CA CYS A 29 -52.47 -20.95 5.25
C CYS A 29 -51.15 -21.33 5.95
N ASP A 30 -50.21 -20.40 5.98
CA ASP A 30 -48.93 -20.58 6.68
C ASP A 30 -49.05 -20.32 8.19
N ILE A 31 -49.68 -19.20 8.56
CA ILE A 31 -49.72 -18.72 9.95
C ILE A 31 -51.15 -18.30 10.33
N ILE A 32 -51.70 -18.90 11.38
CA ILE A 32 -53.00 -18.53 11.95
C ILE A 32 -52.78 -17.53 13.09
N GLY A 33 -53.37 -16.34 12.98
CA GLY A 33 -53.25 -15.29 13.99
C GLY A 33 -53.77 -13.94 13.51
N VAL A 34 -54.19 -13.08 14.45
CA VAL A 34 -54.56 -11.68 14.16
C VAL A 34 -53.34 -10.75 14.07
N GLU A 35 -52.21 -11.19 14.58
CA GLU A 35 -50.91 -10.54 14.54
C GLU A 35 -49.92 -11.45 13.81
N LEU A 36 -49.01 -10.86 13.04
CA LEU A 36 -47.95 -11.55 12.29
C LEU A 36 -46.60 -10.91 12.68
N GLU A 37 -45.71 -11.72 13.25
CA GLU A 37 -44.30 -11.38 13.43
C GLU A 37 -43.47 -12.25 12.47
N TRP A 38 -42.76 -11.62 11.54
CA TRP A 38 -41.98 -12.31 10.51
C TRP A 38 -40.76 -11.48 10.10
N SER A 39 -39.72 -12.15 9.60
CA SER A 39 -38.54 -11.53 9.01
C SER A 39 -38.09 -12.31 7.78
N TRP A 40 -38.05 -11.65 6.64
CA TRP A 40 -37.38 -12.17 5.45
C TRP A 40 -35.87 -12.16 5.65
N GLN A 41 -35.16 -13.09 4.99
CA GLN A 41 -33.70 -13.08 4.96
C GLN A 41 -33.18 -12.32 3.74
N ASP A 42 -33.88 -12.46 2.61
CA ASP A 42 -33.47 -11.89 1.32
C ASP A 42 -34.23 -10.58 1.02
N GLU A 43 -33.57 -9.65 0.34
CA GLU A 43 -34.19 -8.39 -0.09
C GLU A 43 -35.25 -8.55 -1.20
N GLY A 44 -35.95 -7.47 -1.52
CA GLY A 44 -36.93 -7.41 -2.60
C GLY A 44 -38.36 -7.14 -2.15
N VAL A 45 -39.31 -7.38 -3.06
CA VAL A 45 -40.74 -7.14 -2.80
C VAL A 45 -41.43 -8.47 -2.52
N HIS A 46 -41.74 -8.70 -1.25
CA HIS A 46 -42.46 -9.86 -0.77
C HIS A 46 -43.96 -9.55 -0.73
N SER A 47 -44.80 -10.46 -1.24
CA SER A 47 -46.26 -10.30 -1.25
C SER A 47 -46.86 -11.25 -0.21
N VAL A 48 -47.73 -10.73 0.64
CA VAL A 48 -48.40 -11.49 1.71
C VAL A 48 -49.91 -11.38 1.52
N VAL A 49 -50.64 -12.48 1.70
CA VAL A 49 -52.11 -12.51 1.63
C VAL A 49 -52.69 -12.81 3.00
N LEU A 50 -53.51 -11.88 3.50
CA LEU A 50 -54.32 -12.08 4.71
C LEU A 50 -55.71 -12.55 4.30
N HIS A 51 -56.06 -13.77 4.70
CA HIS A 51 -57.42 -14.29 4.69
C HIS A 51 -58.09 -14.07 6.05
N VAL A 52 -59.32 -13.58 6.04
CA VAL A 52 -60.19 -13.56 7.21
C VAL A 52 -61.44 -14.34 6.87
N MET A 53 -61.67 -15.45 7.58
CA MET A 53 -62.79 -16.35 7.38
C MET A 53 -63.70 -16.34 8.62
N ASP A 54 -65.00 -16.38 8.41
CA ASP A 54 -65.98 -16.56 9.50
C ASP A 54 -66.33 -18.03 9.75
N ASN A 55 -67.39 -18.28 10.52
CA ASN A 55 -67.84 -19.61 10.89
C ASN A 55 -68.84 -20.25 9.91
N ASP A 56 -69.30 -19.54 8.87
CA ASP A 56 -70.09 -20.13 7.77
C ASP A 56 -69.23 -20.49 6.54
N GLY A 57 -67.98 -20.01 6.53
CA GLY A 57 -66.98 -20.30 5.52
C GLY A 57 -66.79 -19.17 4.50
N ALA A 58 -67.48 -18.04 4.66
CA ALA A 58 -67.20 -16.86 3.87
C ALA A 58 -65.82 -16.30 4.22
N ARG A 59 -64.99 -16.07 3.18
CA ARG A 59 -63.63 -15.54 3.31
C ARG A 59 -63.47 -14.22 2.56
N SER A 60 -62.77 -13.28 3.20
CA SER A 60 -62.28 -12.05 2.59
C SER A 60 -60.75 -12.10 2.54
N LYS A 61 -60.14 -11.56 1.48
CA LYS A 61 -58.67 -11.49 1.35
C LYS A 61 -58.15 -10.08 1.13
N GLN A 62 -56.93 -9.82 1.61
CA GLN A 62 -56.17 -8.60 1.38
C GLN A 62 -54.73 -8.94 1.00
N ILE A 63 -54.22 -8.34 -0.07
CA ILE A 63 -52.82 -8.47 -0.50
C ILE A 63 -52.02 -7.29 0.07
N ILE A 64 -50.84 -7.57 0.62
CA ILE A 64 -49.94 -6.61 1.24
C ILE A 64 -48.55 -6.82 0.64
N ASN A 65 -47.99 -5.78 0.00
CA ASN A 65 -46.66 -5.83 -0.57
C ASN A 65 -45.67 -5.15 0.38
N ILE A 66 -44.61 -5.87 0.75
CA ILE A 66 -43.60 -5.45 1.71
C ILE A 66 -42.25 -5.39 0.98
N THR A 67 -41.65 -4.20 0.92
CA THR A 67 -40.30 -4.03 0.37
C THR A 67 -39.28 -4.19 1.49
N VAL A 68 -38.48 -5.25 1.39
CA VAL A 68 -37.30 -5.50 2.20
C VAL A 68 -36.10 -4.95 1.42
N LEU A 69 -35.22 -4.25 2.12
CA LEU A 69 -34.02 -3.63 1.54
C LEU A 69 -32.79 -4.37 2.06
N ASN A 70 -31.80 -4.63 1.20
CA ASN A 70 -30.49 -5.10 1.63
C ASN A 70 -29.85 -4.12 2.65
N GLN A 71 -29.03 -4.68 3.56
CA GLN A 71 -28.21 -3.96 4.52
C GLN A 71 -26.73 -4.20 4.20
N ALA A 72 -26.07 -3.21 3.61
CA ALA A 72 -24.66 -3.30 3.23
C ALA A 72 -23.73 -3.75 4.40
N PRO A 73 -22.63 -4.46 4.09
CA PRO A 73 -21.75 -5.09 5.07
C PRO A 73 -21.16 -4.14 6.12
N ARG A 74 -20.98 -4.62 7.35
CA ARG A 74 -20.32 -3.85 8.41
C ARG A 74 -18.84 -4.25 8.51
N ILE A 75 -18.01 -3.56 7.73
CA ILE A 75 -16.56 -3.80 7.70
C ILE A 75 -15.95 -3.72 9.10
N ARG A 76 -15.15 -4.73 9.44
CA ARG A 76 -14.27 -4.77 10.60
C ARG A 76 -12.94 -5.34 10.16
N VAL A 77 -11.93 -4.49 10.20
CA VAL A 77 -10.60 -4.76 9.67
C VAL A 77 -9.57 -4.27 10.68
N SER A 78 -8.48 -5.03 10.82
CA SER A 78 -7.35 -4.70 11.69
C SER A 78 -6.10 -4.52 10.84
N ILE A 79 -5.57 -3.30 10.79
CA ILE A 79 -4.29 -2.98 10.14
C ILE A 79 -3.37 -2.25 11.13
N PRO A 80 -2.04 -2.38 11.01
CA PRO A 80 -1.10 -1.55 11.77
C PRO A 80 -1.05 -0.12 11.20
N GLU A 81 -0.94 0.89 12.07
CA GLU A 81 -0.77 2.29 11.66
C GLU A 81 0.62 2.56 11.05
N GLN A 82 1.65 1.84 11.50
CA GLN A 82 3.03 2.00 11.05
C GLN A 82 3.71 0.64 10.83
N ILE A 83 4.47 0.51 9.74
CA ILE A 83 5.27 -0.67 9.41
C ILE A 83 6.64 -0.29 8.83
N LEU A 84 7.55 -1.26 8.75
CA LEU A 84 8.82 -1.10 8.04
C LEU A 84 8.71 -1.54 6.58
N THR A 85 9.54 -0.98 5.70
CA THR A 85 9.73 -1.49 4.34
C THR A 85 10.11 -2.96 4.34
N SER A 86 9.68 -3.70 3.32
CA SER A 86 9.90 -5.15 3.16
C SER A 86 9.28 -6.05 4.26
N GLN A 87 8.70 -5.49 5.32
CA GLN A 87 7.98 -6.24 6.35
C GLN A 87 6.71 -6.87 5.76
N LEU A 88 6.56 -8.18 5.95
CA LEU A 88 5.31 -8.88 5.62
C LEU A 88 4.28 -8.61 6.72
N ILE A 89 3.12 -8.09 6.33
CA ILE A 89 1.96 -7.98 7.21
C ILE A 89 0.75 -8.71 6.61
N GLU A 90 -0.09 -9.22 7.50
CA GLU A 90 -1.43 -9.72 7.16
C GLU A 90 -2.44 -8.59 7.40
N LEU A 91 -3.26 -8.29 6.39
CA LEU A 91 -4.45 -7.46 6.53
C LEU A 91 -5.64 -8.40 6.73
N ASP A 92 -6.33 -8.26 7.86
CA ASP A 92 -7.40 -9.16 8.28
C ASP A 92 -8.74 -8.42 8.38
N ALA A 93 -9.69 -8.76 7.49
CA ALA A 93 -11.05 -8.26 7.48
C ALA A 93 -12.09 -9.31 7.91
N SER A 94 -11.66 -10.45 8.48
CA SER A 94 -12.51 -11.60 8.84
C SER A 94 -13.51 -11.34 9.97
N ALA A 95 -13.40 -10.22 10.68
CA ALA A 95 -14.38 -9.77 11.66
C ALA A 95 -15.58 -9.02 11.02
N THR A 96 -15.55 -8.79 9.70
CA THR A 96 -16.64 -8.13 8.96
C THR A 96 -17.92 -8.93 9.11
N SER A 97 -19.02 -8.24 9.39
CA SER A 97 -20.29 -8.87 9.75
C SER A 97 -21.42 -8.41 8.84
N ASP A 98 -22.27 -9.35 8.47
CA ASP A 98 -23.47 -9.10 7.68
C ASP A 98 -24.65 -10.00 8.12
N SER A 99 -25.74 -9.97 7.36
CA SER A 99 -26.82 -10.94 7.38
C SER A 99 -26.31 -12.38 7.25
N GLN A 100 -27.05 -13.33 7.82
CA GLN A 100 -26.62 -14.73 7.90
C GLN A 100 -26.60 -15.44 6.53
N ASN A 101 -27.42 -14.99 5.57
CA ASN A 101 -27.44 -15.51 4.21
C ASN A 101 -26.26 -14.97 3.37
N ASP A 102 -25.81 -13.76 3.66
CA ASP A 102 -24.94 -12.98 2.75
C ASP A 102 -23.47 -13.07 3.20
N LEU A 103 -23.24 -13.30 4.50
CA LEU A 103 -21.93 -13.61 5.10
C LEU A 103 -21.05 -14.61 4.30
N PRO A 104 -21.56 -15.73 3.74
CA PRO A 104 -20.76 -16.65 2.91
C PRO A 104 -20.49 -16.14 1.49
N GLY A 105 -21.25 -15.16 1.01
CA GLY A 105 -21.16 -14.56 -0.33
C GLY A 105 -20.24 -13.34 -0.43
N LEU A 106 -19.83 -12.76 0.70
CA LEU A 106 -19.06 -11.52 0.76
C LEU A 106 -17.76 -11.54 -0.08
N VAL A 107 -17.65 -10.57 -0.98
CA VAL A 107 -16.46 -10.34 -1.82
C VAL A 107 -15.66 -9.18 -1.24
N PHE A 108 -14.38 -9.44 -0.93
CA PHE A 108 -13.45 -8.46 -0.38
C PHE A 108 -12.46 -8.03 -1.46
N MET A 109 -12.46 -6.74 -1.79
CA MET A 109 -11.62 -6.12 -2.81
C MET A 109 -10.76 -5.02 -2.15
N TRP A 110 -9.46 -5.08 -2.36
CA TRP A 110 -8.49 -4.18 -1.74
C TRP A 110 -7.80 -3.33 -2.81
N ASP A 111 -7.96 -2.03 -2.67
CA ASP A 111 -7.07 -0.99 -3.18
C ASP A 111 -6.01 -0.74 -2.09
N LEU A 112 -4.72 -0.76 -2.45
CA LEU A 112 -3.61 -0.60 -1.51
C LEU A 112 -2.89 0.73 -1.62
N ASP A 113 -3.25 1.56 -2.60
CA ASP A 113 -2.67 2.88 -2.85
C ASP A 113 -3.64 3.73 -3.69
N ALA A 114 -4.67 4.29 -3.04
CA ALA A 114 -5.73 5.08 -3.69
C ALA A 114 -5.28 6.37 -4.40
N ASP A 115 -3.98 6.69 -4.34
CA ASP A 115 -3.33 7.77 -5.09
C ASP A 115 -2.69 7.27 -6.41
N PHE A 116 -2.72 5.96 -6.70
CA PHE A 116 -2.15 5.32 -7.89
C PHE A 116 -3.19 4.56 -8.73
N ASP A 117 -3.51 5.12 -9.91
CA ASP A 117 -4.39 4.51 -10.92
C ASP A 117 -3.70 3.29 -11.55
N SER A 118 -4.02 2.12 -10.99
CA SER A 118 -3.47 0.80 -11.31
C SER A 118 -4.03 0.26 -12.63
N ASN A 119 -5.29 0.57 -12.95
CA ASN A 119 -5.98 0.07 -14.15
C ASN A 119 -6.00 1.05 -15.34
N GLY A 120 -5.88 2.36 -15.09
CA GLY A 120 -5.82 3.42 -16.10
C GLY A 120 -7.17 4.03 -16.51
N ASP A 121 -8.24 3.85 -15.73
CA ASP A 121 -9.58 4.40 -16.03
C ASP A 121 -9.77 5.87 -15.62
N GLY A 122 -8.85 6.41 -14.80
CA GLY A 122 -8.88 7.79 -14.31
C GLY A 122 -9.48 7.96 -12.91
N ASP A 123 -9.80 6.89 -12.18
CA ASP A 123 -10.26 6.91 -10.79
C ASP A 123 -9.42 5.96 -9.91
N ALA A 124 -8.21 6.41 -9.57
CA ALA A 124 -7.22 5.71 -8.74
C ALA A 124 -7.77 5.15 -7.42
N GLY A 125 -8.85 5.74 -6.88
CA GLY A 125 -9.44 5.26 -5.65
C GLY A 125 -10.36 4.05 -5.83
N ASN A 126 -10.64 3.59 -7.05
CA ASN A 126 -11.59 2.50 -7.35
C ASN A 126 -10.94 1.12 -7.52
N ASP A 127 -9.61 1.07 -7.56
CA ASP A 127 -8.82 -0.06 -8.03
C ASP A 127 -8.97 -1.35 -7.19
N VAL A 128 -8.56 -2.48 -7.78
CA VAL A 128 -8.53 -3.78 -7.10
C VAL A 128 -7.17 -4.44 -7.31
N ASP A 129 -6.25 -4.15 -6.40
CA ASP A 129 -4.90 -4.73 -6.37
C ASP A 129 -4.89 -6.18 -5.84
N GLU A 130 -5.76 -6.48 -4.87
CA GLU A 130 -5.83 -7.79 -4.21
C GLU A 130 -7.28 -8.16 -3.85
N MET A 131 -7.56 -9.46 -3.75
CA MET A 131 -8.87 -9.98 -3.33
C MET A 131 -8.75 -10.99 -2.19
N GLY A 132 -9.72 -10.96 -1.28
CA GLY A 132 -9.88 -11.97 -0.23
C GLY A 132 -10.02 -11.39 1.18
N MET A 133 -10.67 -12.16 2.05
CA MET A 133 -10.95 -11.78 3.45
C MET A 133 -9.68 -11.51 4.30
N LYS A 134 -8.58 -12.19 3.96
CA LYS A 134 -7.24 -11.94 4.52
C LYS A 134 -6.22 -11.95 3.40
N ILE A 135 -5.35 -10.93 3.36
CA ILE A 135 -4.28 -10.81 2.36
C ILE A 135 -2.95 -10.51 3.04
N ASN A 136 -1.85 -10.87 2.38
CA ASN A 136 -0.50 -10.78 2.93
C ASN A 136 0.39 -9.90 2.03
N LYS A 137 0.72 -8.68 2.46
CA LYS A 137 1.39 -7.66 1.63
C LYS A 137 2.71 -7.16 2.22
N ARG A 138 3.55 -6.58 1.35
CA ARG A 138 4.85 -5.94 1.62
C ARG A 138 4.96 -4.68 0.76
N TRP A 139 5.29 -3.56 1.38
CA TRP A 139 5.65 -2.31 0.69
C TRP A 139 7.16 -2.23 0.55
N ARG A 140 7.66 -1.74 -0.59
CA ARG A 140 9.11 -1.65 -0.89
C ARG A 140 9.69 -0.25 -0.76
N THR A 141 8.84 0.74 -0.53
CA THR A 141 9.18 2.16 -0.55
C THR A 141 8.52 2.78 0.67
N ALA A 142 9.24 3.61 1.41
CA ALA A 142 8.65 4.38 2.50
C ALA A 142 7.69 5.44 1.95
N GLY A 143 6.63 5.71 2.69
CA GLY A 143 5.54 6.57 2.26
C GLY A 143 4.30 6.43 3.14
N GLU A 144 3.35 7.32 2.91
CA GLU A 144 1.98 7.21 3.42
C GLU A 144 1.15 6.58 2.29
N TYR A 145 0.39 5.52 2.60
CA TYR A 145 -0.46 4.82 1.65
C TYR A 145 -1.91 4.84 2.13
N GLN A 146 -2.82 5.22 1.24
CA GLN A 146 -4.25 5.19 1.48
C GLN A 146 -4.81 3.85 0.97
N ILE A 147 -5.30 3.01 1.89
CA ILE A 147 -5.86 1.69 1.59
C ILE A 147 -7.39 1.80 1.60
N VAL A 148 -8.04 1.35 0.53
CA VAL A 148 -9.51 1.29 0.46
C VAL A 148 -9.95 -0.18 0.37
N LEU A 149 -10.64 -0.64 1.42
CA LEU A 149 -11.31 -1.94 1.41
C LEU A 149 -12.76 -1.76 0.98
N ARG A 150 -13.14 -2.39 -0.13
CA ARG A 150 -14.52 -2.56 -0.58
C ARG A 150 -15.01 -3.96 -0.25
N VAL A 151 -16.17 -4.07 0.40
CA VAL A 151 -16.83 -5.36 0.64
C VAL A 151 -18.21 -5.33 0.01
N ALA A 152 -18.46 -6.24 -0.92
CA ALA A 152 -19.73 -6.38 -1.63
C ALA A 152 -20.45 -7.67 -1.20
N ASP A 153 -21.77 -7.55 -1.11
CA ASP A 153 -22.75 -8.62 -0.95
C ASP A 153 -23.29 -9.05 -2.34
N GLU A 154 -24.47 -9.67 -2.39
CA GLU A 154 -25.15 -10.09 -3.62
C GLU A 154 -25.79 -8.94 -4.43
N ASP A 155 -26.17 -7.82 -3.81
CA ASP A 155 -26.69 -6.64 -4.53
C ASP A 155 -25.57 -5.99 -5.35
N LYS A 156 -24.34 -5.96 -4.83
CA LYS A 156 -23.11 -5.40 -5.44
C LYS A 156 -23.13 -3.90 -5.78
N LYS A 157 -24.31 -3.28 -5.88
CA LYS A 157 -24.48 -1.85 -6.20
C LYS A 157 -24.12 -0.95 -5.02
N ASN A 158 -24.24 -1.47 -3.79
CA ASN A 158 -24.02 -0.72 -2.55
C ASN A 158 -22.93 -1.36 -1.68
N PRO A 159 -21.69 -1.56 -2.19
CA PRO A 159 -20.62 -2.15 -1.40
C PRO A 159 -20.30 -1.25 -0.20
N ALA A 160 -20.01 -1.89 0.93
CA ALA A 160 -19.42 -1.19 2.06
C ALA A 160 -17.99 -0.75 1.70
N ILE A 161 -17.63 0.48 2.07
CA ILE A 161 -16.31 1.06 1.79
C ILE A 161 -15.63 1.43 3.12
N LYS A 162 -14.35 1.09 3.25
CA LYS A 162 -13.53 1.43 4.40
C LYS A 162 -12.15 1.94 3.98
N GLU A 163 -11.99 3.25 4.07
CA GLU A 163 -10.70 3.95 3.95
C GLU A 163 -9.88 3.79 5.23
N MET A 164 -8.56 3.64 5.05
CA MET A 164 -7.54 3.49 6.08
C MET A 164 -6.21 4.07 5.59
N THR A 165 -5.32 4.42 6.52
CA THR A 165 -4.00 4.96 6.19
C THR A 165 -2.94 4.12 6.89
N ILE A 166 -1.85 3.79 6.18
CA ILE A 166 -0.67 3.13 6.74
C ILE A 166 0.58 3.96 6.43
N PHE A 167 1.46 4.10 7.41
CA PHE A 167 2.75 4.74 7.25
C PHE A 167 3.86 3.68 7.16
N VAL A 168 4.57 3.66 6.04
CA VAL A 168 5.70 2.78 5.79
C VAL A 168 6.99 3.57 6.02
N ALA A 169 7.79 3.16 6.98
CA ALA A 169 9.12 3.73 7.25
C ALA A 169 10.21 2.82 6.66
N ASP A 170 11.33 3.39 6.20
CA ASP A 170 12.46 2.59 5.70
C ASP A 170 13.06 1.71 6.82
N ASP A 171 13.46 0.48 6.49
CA ASP A 171 14.13 -0.43 7.45
C ASP A 171 15.60 -0.04 7.73
N ASP A 172 16.08 1.03 7.08
CA ASP A 172 17.41 1.66 7.14
C ASP A 172 17.78 2.26 8.53
N GLY A 173 17.47 1.55 9.60
CA GLY A 173 18.21 1.54 10.87
C GLY A 173 19.64 1.00 10.74
N GLY A 174 20.31 1.31 9.62
CA GLY A 174 21.71 1.01 9.38
C GLY A 174 22.57 1.67 10.45
N LEU A 175 23.14 0.85 11.34
CA LEU A 175 24.01 1.25 12.46
C LEU A 175 25.18 2.18 12.07
N LEU A 176 25.48 2.26 10.78
CA LEU A 176 26.54 3.12 10.24
C LEU A 176 26.06 4.49 9.79
N ASP A 177 24.77 4.73 9.47
CA ASP A 177 24.37 5.97 8.80
C ASP A 177 23.98 7.11 9.76
N THR A 178 23.50 6.77 10.94
CA THR A 178 23.44 7.70 12.09
C THR A 178 24.82 8.04 12.66
N VAL A 179 25.83 7.20 12.41
CA VAL A 179 27.24 7.48 12.78
C VAL A 179 27.97 8.22 11.65
N SER A 180 27.68 7.90 10.39
CA SER A 180 28.23 8.57 9.21
C SER A 180 27.82 10.03 9.20
N SER A 181 26.53 10.34 9.38
CA SER A 181 25.99 11.70 9.41
C SER A 181 26.56 12.56 10.56
N GLN A 182 26.83 11.98 11.73
CA GLN A 182 27.45 12.69 12.85
C GLN A 182 28.96 12.94 12.69
N VAL A 183 29.64 12.19 11.81
CA VAL A 183 31.09 12.29 11.57
C VAL A 183 31.39 13.03 10.24
N VAL A 184 30.65 12.73 9.18
CA VAL A 184 30.78 13.28 7.82
C VAL A 184 29.38 13.63 7.29
N GLY A 185 28.89 14.81 7.67
CA GLY A 185 27.64 15.39 7.18
C GLY A 185 27.67 16.91 7.37
N PRO A 186 26.74 17.67 6.73
CA PRO A 186 26.66 19.12 6.90
C PRO A 186 26.35 19.54 8.35
N ASP A 187 25.66 18.67 9.09
CA ASP A 187 25.27 18.88 10.50
C ASP A 187 26.22 18.19 11.51
N ALA A 188 27.38 17.69 11.05
CA ALA A 188 28.32 16.97 11.91
C ALA A 188 28.97 17.88 12.97
N SER A 189 28.98 17.42 14.22
CA SER A 189 29.61 18.17 15.32
C SER A 189 31.13 18.11 15.24
N ILE A 190 31.78 19.28 15.28
CA ILE A 190 33.25 19.43 15.27
C ILE A 190 33.92 18.55 16.35
N LEU A 191 33.29 18.38 17.52
CA LEU A 191 33.80 17.54 18.60
C LEU A 191 33.82 16.05 18.22
N VAL A 192 32.82 15.58 17.46
CA VAL A 192 32.73 14.20 16.98
C VAL A 192 33.76 13.93 15.89
N GLN A 193 34.00 14.90 15.00
CA GLN A 193 35.06 14.83 13.99
C GLN A 193 36.46 14.73 14.58
N ILE A 194 36.77 15.55 15.59
CA ILE A 194 38.06 15.50 16.31
C ILE A 194 38.24 14.13 16.99
N LEU A 195 37.18 13.62 17.63
CA LEU A 195 37.23 12.32 18.31
C LEU A 195 37.43 11.15 17.33
N ALA A 196 36.74 11.16 16.18
CA ALA A 196 36.92 10.19 15.11
C ALA A 196 38.34 10.22 14.53
N ALA A 197 38.90 11.41 14.30
CA ALA A 197 40.28 11.57 13.82
C ALA A 197 41.32 11.04 14.82
N ILE A 198 41.11 11.26 16.13
CA ILE A 198 41.96 10.71 17.18
C ILE A 198 41.87 9.18 17.21
N VAL A 199 40.67 8.60 17.14
CA VAL A 199 40.48 7.14 17.11
C VAL A 199 41.13 6.52 15.86
N GLY A 200 40.99 7.14 14.68
CA GLY A 200 41.67 6.72 13.46
C GLY A 200 43.20 6.75 13.59
N LEU A 201 43.76 7.84 14.14
CA LEU A 201 45.20 7.94 14.42
C LEU A 201 45.68 6.90 15.44
N LEU A 202 44.89 6.57 16.46
CA LEU A 202 45.21 5.52 17.43
C LEU A 202 45.21 4.12 16.79
N ILE A 203 44.28 3.83 15.88
CA ILE A 203 44.25 2.56 15.11
C ILE A 203 45.47 2.47 14.18
N ILE A 204 45.84 3.56 13.51
CA ILE A 204 47.05 3.63 12.68
C ILE A 204 48.31 3.47 13.55
N ALA A 205 48.41 4.14 14.69
CA ALA A 205 49.53 3.99 15.62
C ALA A 205 49.62 2.57 16.21
N PHE A 206 48.49 1.93 16.52
CA PHE A 206 48.43 0.56 17.03
C PHE A 206 48.81 -0.48 15.98
N THR A 207 48.38 -0.31 14.72
CA THR A 207 48.80 -1.17 13.61
C THR A 207 50.28 -0.99 13.29
N VAL A 208 50.78 0.25 13.21
CA VAL A 208 52.21 0.54 12.98
C VAL A 208 53.09 0.05 14.13
N SER A 209 52.66 0.17 15.39
CA SER A 209 53.43 -0.34 16.54
C SER A 209 53.54 -1.86 16.57
N ARG A 210 52.55 -2.61 16.04
CA ARG A 210 52.65 -4.05 15.83
C ARG A 210 53.69 -4.48 14.79
N PHE A 211 54.13 -3.59 13.90
CA PHE A 211 55.08 -3.88 12.83
C PHE A 211 56.50 -3.33 13.06
N ARG A 212 56.84 -2.83 14.25
CA ARG A 212 58.21 -2.40 14.57
C ARG A 212 59.08 -3.59 15.03
N PRO A 213 60.11 -4.03 14.27
CA PRO A 213 61.09 -4.98 14.80
C PRO A 213 61.91 -4.30 15.91
N LYS A 214 62.24 -5.07 16.96
CA LYS A 214 63.07 -4.56 18.06
C LYS A 214 64.48 -4.23 17.54
N GLN A 215 64.90 -2.98 17.69
CA GLN A 215 66.33 -2.63 17.69
C GLN A 215 66.84 -2.72 19.12
N ASP A 216 67.94 -3.43 19.33
CA ASP A 216 68.62 -3.48 20.62
C ASP A 216 69.23 -2.11 20.96
N ILE A 217 69.05 -1.70 22.22
CA ILE A 217 69.54 -0.42 22.73
C ILE A 217 71.00 -0.59 23.15
N GLN A 218 71.93 -0.27 22.24
CA GLN A 218 73.34 -0.15 22.57
C GLN A 218 73.57 1.17 23.34
N GLN A 219 73.57 1.06 24.67
CA GLN A 219 73.84 2.15 25.60
C GLN A 219 75.25 2.74 25.38
N TRP A 220 75.34 4.06 25.19
CA TRP A 220 76.56 4.85 25.34
C TRP A 220 76.30 5.98 26.34
N VAL A 221 77.34 6.29 27.13
CA VAL A 221 77.29 7.09 28.35
C VAL A 221 78.34 8.20 28.24
N ASP A 222 77.93 9.42 28.57
CA ASP A 222 78.72 10.65 28.80
C ASP A 222 79.58 11.13 27.59
N ASP A 223 79.99 12.40 27.48
CA ASP A 223 80.17 13.45 28.48
C ASP A 223 80.02 14.88 27.87
N ASP A 224 80.37 15.90 28.67
CA ASP A 224 80.66 17.31 28.33
C ASP A 224 79.49 18.32 28.18
N GLN A 225 79.25 19.00 29.29
CA GLN A 225 78.53 20.28 29.38
C GLN A 225 79.55 21.43 29.52
N VAL A 226 79.84 22.20 28.45
CA VAL A 226 80.70 23.42 28.55
C VAL A 226 80.13 24.64 27.79
N ALA A 227 79.60 25.57 28.58
CA ALA A 227 79.72 27.04 28.54
C ALA A 227 79.91 27.85 27.21
N ILE A 228 78.98 28.80 27.03
CA ILE A 228 79.20 30.28 26.91
C ILE A 228 79.89 30.89 25.65
N SER A 229 79.09 31.70 24.93
CA SER A 229 79.41 32.93 24.17
C SER A 229 80.36 32.95 22.96
N GLY A 230 79.85 33.51 21.85
CA GLY A 230 80.48 34.67 21.18
C GLY A 230 81.50 34.39 20.06
N GLY A 231 81.19 34.85 18.84
CA GLY A 231 82.16 34.96 17.74
C GLY A 231 81.52 34.80 16.37
N MET A 232 81.38 35.91 15.63
CA MET A 232 81.11 35.86 14.18
C MET A 232 82.40 35.57 13.42
N ASP A 233 82.27 34.92 12.27
CA ASP A 233 83.25 35.09 11.20
C ASP A 233 82.56 35.48 9.89
N SER A 234 83.19 36.40 9.17
CA SER A 234 82.55 37.20 8.12
C SER A 234 83.33 37.10 6.82
N ASN A 235 82.81 36.40 5.79
CA ASN A 235 83.33 36.46 4.40
C ASN A 235 82.55 35.65 3.32
N LEU A 236 81.23 35.85 3.12
CA LEU A 236 80.53 35.28 1.93
C LEU A 236 79.49 36.24 1.28
N LEU A 237 79.80 37.54 1.18
CA LEU A 237 79.11 38.47 0.27
C LEU A 237 80.10 39.12 -0.72
N SER A 238 80.27 38.54 -1.90
CA SER A 238 80.69 39.24 -3.14
C SER A 238 80.61 38.30 -4.35
N GLY A 239 79.95 38.70 -5.44
CA GLY A 239 79.91 37.94 -6.70
C GLY A 239 78.60 38.09 -7.49
N ASN A 240 78.48 39.15 -8.29
CA ASN A 240 77.28 39.52 -9.06
C ASN A 240 77.41 39.04 -10.56
N PRO A 241 76.50 39.39 -11.51
CA PRO A 241 75.40 38.53 -11.98
C PRO A 241 75.47 38.20 -13.49
N ARG A 242 74.52 37.37 -14.01
CA ARG A 242 74.10 37.43 -15.44
C ARG A 242 72.59 37.21 -15.62
N HIS A 243 72.05 37.92 -16.63
CA HIS A 243 70.64 38.03 -17.06
C HIS A 243 70.17 36.76 -17.84
N SER A 244 68.91 36.57 -18.28
CA SER A 244 67.76 37.50 -18.47
C SER A 244 66.38 36.78 -18.46
N PRO A 245 65.26 37.49 -18.25
CA PRO A 245 63.86 37.03 -18.40
C PRO A 245 63.21 37.61 -19.70
N PRO A 246 61.86 37.62 -19.86
CA PRO A 246 60.87 36.53 -19.89
C PRO A 246 60.05 36.57 -21.21
N GLU A 247 59.01 35.73 -21.35
CA GLU A 247 57.89 36.06 -22.26
C GLU A 247 56.54 35.56 -21.68
N TYR A 248 55.47 36.31 -21.92
CA TYR A 248 54.13 36.07 -21.39
C TYR A 248 53.12 36.06 -22.54
N THR A 249 52.17 35.13 -22.53
CA THR A 249 50.87 35.30 -23.22
C THR A 249 49.79 34.49 -22.51
N PHE A 250 48.76 35.19 -22.04
CA PHE A 250 47.41 34.63 -21.89
C PHE A 250 46.63 34.92 -23.17
N GLU A 251 45.81 33.98 -23.63
CA GLU A 251 44.55 34.30 -24.30
C GLU A 251 43.45 33.31 -23.87
N GLN A 252 42.20 33.72 -24.09
CA GLN A 252 41.02 33.25 -23.38
C GLN A 252 39.93 32.85 -24.38
N SER A 253 39.20 31.77 -24.07
CA SER A 253 37.89 31.41 -24.66
C SER A 253 37.83 31.03 -26.16
N SER A 254 37.34 29.82 -26.45
CA SER A 254 36.27 29.64 -27.44
C SER A 254 35.49 28.34 -27.18
N ALA A 255 34.22 28.33 -27.58
CA ALA A 255 33.27 27.24 -27.37
C ALA A 255 33.44 26.06 -28.36
N ALA A 256 32.70 24.98 -28.08
CA ALA A 256 32.58 23.79 -28.94
C ALA A 256 31.99 24.08 -30.33
N PRO A 257 32.12 23.15 -31.28
CA PRO A 257 30.90 22.41 -31.64
C PRO A 257 31.06 20.91 -31.97
N VAL A 258 29.99 20.16 -31.68
CA VAL A 258 29.36 19.05 -32.44
C VAL A 258 30.24 18.08 -33.27
N ALA A 259 30.13 16.79 -32.91
CA ALA A 259 30.33 15.61 -33.77
C ALA A 259 29.01 14.78 -33.71
N ILE A 260 28.32 14.39 -34.81
CA ILE A 260 28.62 13.26 -35.74
C ILE A 260 28.38 11.90 -34.98
N GLU A 261 27.57 10.91 -35.40
CA GLU A 261 27.19 10.43 -36.75
C GLU A 261 25.94 9.50 -36.80
N SER A 262 25.45 9.24 -38.02
CA SER A 262 24.82 7.99 -38.55
C SER A 262 23.67 7.24 -37.84
N ALA A 263 22.53 7.15 -38.56
CA ALA A 263 21.69 5.94 -38.63
C ALA A 263 22.31 4.93 -39.67
N PRO A 264 21.83 3.67 -39.84
CA PRO A 264 20.54 3.43 -40.53
C PRO A 264 19.72 2.18 -40.10
N VAL A 265 18.55 2.06 -40.73
CA VAL A 265 17.54 0.98 -40.63
C VAL A 265 17.69 -0.04 -41.77
N LEU A 266 17.37 -1.32 -41.55
CA LEU A 266 16.63 -2.23 -42.48
C LEU A 266 16.23 -3.53 -41.72
N GLN A 267 14.95 -3.76 -41.42
CA GLN A 267 13.99 -4.63 -42.14
C GLN A 267 14.41 -6.09 -42.39
N SER A 268 13.60 -7.05 -41.91
CA SER A 268 12.82 -7.95 -42.79
C SER A 268 11.82 -8.83 -42.02
N GLN A 269 10.53 -8.69 -42.33
CA GLN A 269 9.50 -9.73 -42.18
C GLN A 269 9.60 -10.69 -43.41
N PRO A 270 9.01 -11.91 -43.40
CA PRO A 270 7.55 -12.07 -43.60
C PRO A 270 7.00 -13.26 -42.75
N GLU A 271 5.78 -13.82 -42.85
CA GLU A 271 4.56 -13.58 -43.66
C GLU A 271 3.32 -14.12 -42.89
N GLN A 272 2.14 -14.15 -43.53
CA GLN A 272 0.98 -14.99 -43.13
C GLN A 272 0.64 -15.98 -44.27
N PRO A 273 -0.38 -16.85 -44.09
CA PRO A 273 -1.61 -16.56 -44.84
C PRO A 273 -2.92 -16.66 -44.04
N ALA A 274 -3.99 -16.16 -44.66
CA ALA A 274 -5.40 -16.15 -44.23
C ALA A 274 -6.06 -17.56 -44.30
N GLU A 275 -7.33 -17.84 -43.95
CA GLU A 275 -8.59 -17.06 -44.01
C GLU A 275 -9.59 -17.49 -42.90
N GLY A 276 -10.69 -16.73 -42.72
CA GLY A 276 -11.83 -17.17 -41.88
C GLY A 276 -12.83 -16.07 -41.48
N SER A 277 -13.60 -15.55 -42.44
CA SER A 277 -14.69 -14.60 -42.16
C SER A 277 -15.88 -15.26 -41.46
N MET A 278 -16.54 -14.59 -40.50
CA MET A 278 -17.99 -14.27 -40.57
C MET A 278 -18.58 -13.61 -39.30
N ILE A 279 -19.44 -12.60 -39.56
CA ILE A 279 -20.57 -12.09 -38.75
C ILE A 279 -20.27 -11.14 -37.57
N SER A 280 -20.99 -10.01 -37.65
CA SER A 280 -21.19 -8.95 -36.67
C SER A 280 -22.16 -9.32 -35.56
N LEU A 281 -21.97 -8.74 -34.37
CA LEU A 281 -23.00 -8.02 -33.62
C LEU A 281 -22.34 -7.23 -32.49
N LEU A 282 -22.32 -5.90 -32.64
CA LEU A 282 -22.35 -4.97 -31.50
C LEU A 282 -23.83 -4.77 -31.17
N ASP A 283 -24.20 -4.93 -29.91
CA ASP A 283 -24.89 -3.91 -29.09
C ASP A 283 -25.20 -4.49 -27.70
N ASP A 284 -25.33 -3.59 -26.72
CA ASP A 284 -25.78 -3.78 -25.34
C ASP A 284 -25.02 -4.78 -24.44
N LEU A 285 -24.23 -4.23 -23.51
CA LEU A 285 -24.52 -4.31 -22.07
C LEU A 285 -23.57 -3.40 -21.25
N ASP A 286 -24.02 -2.17 -20.99
CA ASP A 286 -23.63 -1.42 -19.79
C ASP A 286 -24.44 -1.98 -18.61
N ILE A 287 -23.80 -2.77 -17.72
CA ILE A 287 -24.13 -2.94 -16.28
C ILE A 287 -22.83 -3.21 -15.53
#